data_AF-A0A1F7WMK8-F1
#
_entry.id   AF-A0A1F7WMK8-F1
#
_cell.length_a   1.000
_cell.length_b   1.000
_cell.length_c   1.000
_cell.angle_alpha   90.00
_cell.angle_beta   90.00
_cell.angle_gamma   90.00
#
_symmetry.space_group_name_H-M   'P 1'
#
loop_
_entity.id
_entity.type
_entity.pdbx_description
1 polymer ?
#
loop_
_entity_poly.entity_id
_entity_poly.type
_entity_poly.pdbx_seq_one_letter_code
_entity_poly.pdbx_strand_id
1 'polypeptide(L)'
;MLKFPRSESEFNKYLVREYFMCGTVDEVLRKHSYGLPISYANYQRILNKWGIVKTAGPNSKISEILDFLTKLVEKNVPFEYLYKNMPPSFKTSAATIYRILSYIKEGVTRRIATGLIITQSQSKKKILVGEDVSKPRIELGKPFGSVSIPMGFSRKIDTREEAILRVLQQEVFTEFAIERKLPDIIPIRPKPFMFLDIADVRVEIFHIRLLKKFSKLGNFSSYKLTGFKYLDIEDTKKMEKERRKFRVGVFEAISGFRKYQGLLDRNLAFNPLQYKSSLNYFLANEQANPFE
;
A
#
# COMPACT_ATOMS: atom_id res chain seq x y z
N MET A 1 5.23 25.77 -24.97
CA MET A 1 5.13 24.52 -25.78
C MET A 1 5.79 23.40 -24.99
N LEU A 2 5.06 22.35 -24.60
CA LEU A 2 5.65 21.18 -23.94
C LEU A 2 6.59 20.48 -24.95
N LYS A 3 7.88 20.39 -24.63
CA LYS A 3 8.84 19.63 -25.45
C LYS A 3 8.75 18.16 -25.04
N PHE A 4 8.08 17.34 -25.85
CA PHE A 4 8.04 15.89 -25.64
C PHE A 4 9.29 15.21 -26.22
N PRO A 5 9.70 14.05 -25.67
CA PRO A 5 10.73 13.22 -26.28
C PRO A 5 10.40 12.91 -27.75
N ARG A 6 11.44 12.92 -28.60
CA ARG A 6 11.26 12.77 -30.06
C ARG A 6 11.20 11.32 -30.53
N SER A 7 11.76 10.37 -29.78
CA SER A 7 11.71 8.95 -30.13
C SER A 7 10.54 8.25 -29.45
N GLU A 8 9.93 7.28 -30.13
CA GLU A 8 8.79 6.51 -29.59
C GLU A 8 9.15 5.82 -28.27
N SER A 9 10.36 5.23 -28.18
CA SER A 9 10.82 4.56 -26.97
C SER A 9 10.92 5.52 -25.77
N GLU A 10 11.52 6.69 -25.96
CA GLU A 10 11.65 7.68 -24.87
C GLU A 10 10.31 8.31 -24.51
N PHE A 11 9.42 8.50 -25.49
CA PHE A 11 8.06 8.96 -25.23
C PHE A 11 7.28 7.93 -24.41
N ASN A 12 7.37 6.63 -24.75
CA ASN A 12 6.70 5.58 -24.00
C ASN A 12 7.24 5.48 -22.56
N LYS A 13 8.57 5.58 -22.36
CA LYS A 13 9.17 5.66 -21.02
C LYS A 13 8.67 6.86 -20.24
N TYR A 14 8.60 8.02 -20.88
CA TYR A 14 8.06 9.24 -20.28
C TYR A 14 6.61 9.04 -19.82
N LEU A 15 5.75 8.43 -20.64
CA LEU A 15 4.39 8.11 -20.25
C LEU A 15 4.35 7.14 -19.07
N VAL A 16 5.11 6.05 -19.08
CA VAL A 16 5.17 5.10 -17.96
C VAL A 16 5.62 5.80 -16.68
N ARG A 17 6.59 6.72 -16.76
CA ARG A 17 7.04 7.53 -15.64
C ARG A 17 5.93 8.45 -15.11
N GLU A 18 5.25 9.19 -15.98
CA GLU A 18 4.13 10.06 -15.60
C GLU A 18 3.00 9.25 -14.93
N TYR A 19 2.72 8.05 -15.43
CA TYR A 19 1.76 7.13 -14.84
C TYR A 19 2.16 6.73 -13.42
N PHE A 20 3.42 6.38 -13.15
CA PHE A 20 3.86 6.04 -11.80
C PHE A 20 3.80 7.23 -10.83
N MET A 21 4.06 8.45 -11.30
CA MET A 21 3.94 9.66 -10.48
C MET A 21 2.49 10.00 -10.14
N CYS A 22 1.57 9.88 -11.10
CA CYS A 22 0.17 10.31 -10.93
C CYS A 22 -0.76 9.17 -10.47
N GLY A 23 -0.35 7.91 -10.63
CA GLY A 23 -1.07 6.72 -10.21
C GLY A 23 -2.22 6.28 -11.13
N THR A 24 -2.78 7.14 -11.98
CA THR A 24 -3.82 6.79 -12.96
C THR A 24 -3.63 7.54 -14.27
N VAL A 25 -4.13 6.99 -15.38
CA VAL A 25 -4.07 7.67 -16.69
C VAL A 25 -4.90 8.96 -16.68
N ASP A 26 -6.04 8.98 -15.99
CA ASP A 26 -6.90 10.17 -15.89
C ASP A 26 -6.18 11.33 -15.19
N GLU A 27 -5.47 11.06 -14.10
CA GLU A 27 -4.69 12.09 -13.41
C GLU A 27 -3.52 12.59 -14.26
N VAL A 28 -2.87 11.72 -15.05
CA VAL A 28 -1.84 12.16 -16.00
C VAL A 28 -2.43 13.11 -17.04
N LEU A 29 -3.53 12.71 -17.70
CA LEU A 29 -4.15 13.55 -18.72
C LEU A 29 -4.62 14.88 -18.13
N ARG A 30 -5.22 14.87 -16.93
CA ARG A 30 -5.64 16.09 -16.23
C ARG A 30 -4.47 17.00 -15.88
N LYS A 31 -3.36 16.46 -15.37
CA LYS A 31 -2.13 17.20 -15.06
C LYS A 31 -1.57 17.94 -16.28
N HIS A 32 -1.72 17.35 -17.46
CA HIS A 32 -1.27 17.93 -18.73
C HIS A 32 -2.38 18.66 -19.50
N SER A 33 -3.50 18.98 -18.86
CA SER A 33 -4.67 19.64 -19.48
C SER A 33 -5.12 18.97 -20.78
N TYR A 34 -5.04 17.63 -20.83
CA TYR A 34 -5.32 16.80 -22.00
C TYR A 34 -4.44 17.11 -23.23
N GLY A 35 -3.31 17.80 -23.06
CA GLY A 35 -2.39 18.20 -24.11
C GLY A 35 -1.32 17.17 -24.48
N LEU A 36 -1.40 15.94 -23.95
CA LEU A 36 -0.50 14.86 -24.37
C LEU A 36 -0.89 14.38 -25.78
N PRO A 37 0.08 14.16 -26.69
CA PRO A 37 -0.19 13.73 -28.06
C PRO A 37 -0.51 12.22 -28.13
N ILE A 38 -1.42 11.76 -27.27
CA ILE A 38 -1.84 10.37 -27.19
C ILE A 38 -3.28 10.26 -26.69
N SER A 39 -4.05 9.35 -27.28
CA SER A 39 -5.39 9.03 -26.77
C SER A 39 -5.32 8.19 -25.50
N TYR A 40 -6.38 8.27 -24.68
CA TYR A 40 -6.52 7.43 -23.48
C TYR A 40 -6.32 5.94 -23.77
N ALA A 41 -6.93 5.44 -24.86
CA ALA A 41 -6.83 4.04 -25.26
C ALA A 41 -5.39 3.65 -25.63
N ASN A 42 -4.68 4.49 -26.37
CA ASN A 42 -3.29 4.21 -26.74
C ASN A 42 -2.37 4.27 -25.53
N TYR A 43 -2.61 5.16 -24.57
CA TYR A 43 -1.88 5.17 -23.29
C TYR A 43 -2.05 3.84 -22.56
N GLN A 44 -3.29 3.38 -22.42
CA GLN A 44 -3.60 2.10 -21.76
C GLN A 44 -2.94 0.90 -22.48
N ARG A 45 -2.86 0.93 -23.81
CA ARG A 45 -2.14 -0.08 -24.62
C ARG A 45 -0.63 -0.05 -24.39
N ILE A 46 -0.02 1.14 -24.28
CA ILE A 46 1.41 1.27 -23.97
C ILE A 46 1.71 0.64 -22.62
N LEU A 47 0.93 0.98 -21.58
CA LEU A 47 1.12 0.39 -20.24
C LEU A 47 1.04 -1.15 -20.28
N ASN A 48 0.07 -1.70 -21.01
CA ASN A 48 -0.07 -3.15 -21.17
C ASN A 48 1.14 -3.77 -21.91
N LYS A 49 1.57 -3.17 -23.04
CA LYS A 49 2.74 -3.62 -23.81
C LYS A 49 4.03 -3.53 -22.99
N TRP A 50 4.09 -2.57 -22.08
CA TRP A 50 5.22 -2.38 -21.17
C TRP A 50 5.22 -3.36 -19.99
N GLY A 51 4.09 -4.04 -19.74
CA GLY A 51 3.91 -4.96 -18.63
C GLY A 51 3.57 -4.28 -17.30
N ILE A 52 3.06 -3.05 -17.31
CA ILE A 52 2.70 -2.33 -16.09
C ILE A 52 1.36 -2.81 -15.56
N VAL A 53 1.35 -3.28 -14.31
CA VAL A 53 0.14 -3.62 -13.59
C VAL A 53 -0.49 -2.34 -13.04
N LYS A 54 -1.67 -2.03 -13.57
CA LYS A 54 -2.39 -0.79 -13.25
C LYS A 54 -2.82 -0.77 -11.79
N THR A 55 -2.94 0.43 -11.23
CA THR A 55 -3.42 0.63 -9.86
C THR A 55 -4.81 0.04 -9.70
N ALA A 56 -5.07 -0.54 -8.53
CA ALA A 56 -6.45 -0.71 -8.11
C ALA A 56 -7.05 0.70 -8.06
N GLY A 57 -8.09 0.95 -8.86
CA GLY A 57 -8.67 2.28 -9.07
C GLY A 57 -9.06 3.01 -7.77
N PRO A 58 -9.54 4.26 -7.86
CA PRO A 58 -9.76 5.10 -6.70
C PRO A 58 -10.68 4.43 -5.67
N ASN A 59 -10.06 4.04 -4.56
CA ASN A 59 -10.71 3.54 -3.35
C ASN A 59 -11.21 4.69 -2.46
N SER A 60 -11.52 5.84 -3.08
CA SER A 60 -11.66 7.19 -2.49
C SER A 60 -12.81 7.35 -1.50
N LYS A 61 -13.84 6.51 -1.54
CA LYS A 61 -14.96 6.63 -0.58
C LYS A 61 -14.53 6.38 0.87
N ILE A 62 -13.45 5.63 1.08
CA ILE A 62 -13.02 5.24 2.43
C ILE A 62 -12.41 6.39 3.21
N SER A 63 -11.72 7.31 2.53
CA SER A 63 -10.99 8.37 3.22
C SER A 63 -11.98 9.37 3.81
N GLU A 64 -13.05 9.67 3.08
CA GLU A 64 -14.17 10.44 3.62
C GLU A 64 -14.80 9.71 4.81
N ILE A 65 -15.11 8.43 4.66
CA ILE A 65 -15.81 7.66 5.70
C ILE A 65 -14.95 7.50 6.96
N LEU A 66 -13.66 7.22 6.82
CA LEU A 66 -12.75 7.10 7.96
C LEU A 66 -12.45 8.47 8.58
N ASP A 67 -12.29 9.54 7.80
CA ASP A 67 -12.22 10.92 8.34
C ASP A 67 -13.47 11.25 9.17
N PHE A 68 -14.64 10.86 8.67
CA PHE A 68 -15.88 10.99 9.41
C PHE A 68 -15.88 10.17 10.71
N LEU A 69 -15.44 8.91 10.67
CA LEU A 69 -15.39 8.05 11.86
C LEU A 69 -14.34 8.51 12.87
N THR A 70 -13.18 8.98 12.41
CA THR A 70 -12.15 9.56 13.27
C THR A 70 -12.69 10.81 13.95
N LYS A 71 -13.33 11.73 13.21
CA LYS A 71 -13.98 12.92 13.79
C LYS A 71 -15.12 12.58 14.74
N LEU A 72 -15.82 11.47 14.51
CA LEU A 72 -16.88 10.98 15.39
C LEU A 72 -16.32 10.60 16.76
N VAL A 73 -15.18 9.91 16.76
CA VAL A 73 -14.45 9.52 17.97
C VAL A 73 -13.80 10.73 18.63
N GLU A 74 -13.09 11.58 17.88
CA GLU A 74 -12.39 12.77 18.40
C GLU A 74 -13.34 13.77 19.06
N LYS A 75 -14.47 14.04 18.42
CA LYS A 75 -15.42 15.04 18.92
C LYS A 75 -16.40 14.46 19.94
N ASN A 76 -16.50 13.13 20.03
CA ASN A 76 -17.46 12.42 20.90
C ASN A 76 -18.89 13.00 20.78
N VAL A 77 -19.37 13.17 19.54
CA VAL A 77 -20.68 13.74 19.24
C VAL A 77 -21.58 12.70 18.56
N PRO A 78 -22.91 12.86 18.62
CA PRO A 78 -23.82 11.99 17.89
C PRO A 78 -23.53 11.95 16.38
N PHE A 79 -23.69 10.77 15.79
CA PHE A 79 -23.43 10.53 14.37
C PHE A 79 -24.13 11.53 13.46
N GLU A 80 -25.43 11.75 13.69
CA GLU A 80 -26.27 12.63 12.88
C GLU A 80 -25.84 14.09 13.02
N TYR A 81 -25.34 14.47 14.20
CA TYR A 81 -24.80 15.79 14.45
C TYR A 81 -23.52 16.01 13.65
N LEU A 82 -22.58 15.05 13.70
CA LEU A 82 -21.36 15.18 12.91
C LEU A 82 -21.66 15.19 11.40
N TYR A 83 -22.57 14.33 10.95
CA TYR A 83 -22.89 14.16 9.52
C TYR A 83 -23.50 15.43 8.93
N LYS A 84 -24.41 16.08 9.64
CA LYS A 84 -24.99 17.37 9.23
C LYS A 84 -23.95 18.49 9.16
N ASN A 85 -22.88 18.39 9.95
CA ASN A 85 -21.81 19.38 10.03
C ASN A 85 -20.60 19.05 9.12
N MET A 86 -20.71 18.04 8.25
CA MET A 86 -19.66 17.75 7.28
C MET A 86 -19.66 18.80 6.15
N PRO A 87 -18.47 19.13 5.61
CA PRO A 87 -18.38 20.11 4.53
C PRO A 87 -19.12 19.62 3.28
N PRO A 88 -19.62 20.52 2.42
CA PRO A 88 -20.30 20.16 1.17
C PRO A 88 -19.45 19.32 0.20
N SER A 89 -18.13 19.26 0.42
CA SER A 89 -17.20 18.39 -0.32
C SER A 89 -17.31 16.92 0.07
N PHE A 90 -17.96 16.58 1.18
CA PHE A 90 -18.20 15.23 1.65
C PHE A 90 -19.32 14.57 0.83
N LYS A 91 -18.99 13.55 0.03
CA LYS A 91 -19.93 12.94 -0.93
C LYS A 91 -20.51 11.62 -0.45
N THR A 92 -20.08 11.13 0.70
CA THR A 92 -20.50 9.82 1.17
C THR A 92 -21.81 9.88 1.96
N SER A 93 -22.82 9.12 1.54
CA SER A 93 -24.12 9.04 2.23
C SER A 93 -24.00 8.44 3.64
N ALA A 94 -24.81 8.90 4.60
CA ALA A 94 -24.94 8.33 5.95
C ALA A 94 -25.17 6.81 5.94
N ALA A 95 -26.07 6.31 5.07
CA ALA A 95 -26.33 4.88 4.93
C ALA A 95 -25.07 4.08 4.57
N THR A 96 -24.19 4.63 3.72
CA THR A 96 -22.92 3.98 3.37
C THR A 96 -21.96 3.93 4.57
N ILE A 97 -21.95 4.97 5.41
CA ILE A 97 -21.11 5.03 6.61
C ILE A 97 -21.61 4.02 7.65
N TYR A 98 -22.90 3.98 7.97
CA TYR A 98 -23.48 2.97 8.88
C TYR A 98 -23.19 1.55 8.41
N ARG A 99 -23.34 1.32 7.11
CA ARG A 99 -23.06 0.02 6.52
C ARG A 99 -21.60 -0.39 6.72
N ILE A 100 -20.65 0.55 6.61
CA ILE A 100 -19.22 0.29 6.86
C ILE A 100 -18.92 0.12 8.35
N LEU A 101 -19.54 0.90 9.22
CA LEU A 101 -19.48 0.69 10.66
C LEU A 101 -19.98 -0.71 11.04
N SER A 102 -21.09 -1.16 10.45
CA SER A 102 -21.60 -2.52 10.60
C SER A 102 -20.53 -3.53 10.20
N TYR A 103 -19.87 -3.36 9.04
CA TYR A 103 -18.80 -4.27 8.63
C TYR A 103 -17.56 -4.23 9.50
N ILE A 104 -17.18 -3.07 10.04
CA ILE A 104 -16.08 -2.98 10.98
C ILE A 104 -16.45 -3.72 12.28
N LYS A 105 -17.67 -3.52 12.80
CA LYS A 105 -18.21 -4.20 13.99
C LYS A 105 -18.37 -5.70 13.79
N GLU A 106 -18.82 -6.13 12.60
CA GLU A 106 -18.98 -7.53 12.21
C GLU A 106 -17.66 -8.19 11.76
N GLY A 107 -16.60 -7.42 11.56
CA GLY A 107 -15.29 -7.90 11.08
C GLY A 107 -15.27 -8.32 9.60
N VAL A 108 -16.16 -7.78 8.76
CA VAL A 108 -16.29 -8.13 7.34
C VAL A 108 -15.37 -7.26 6.48
N THR A 109 -14.29 -7.85 5.97
CA THR A 109 -13.37 -7.16 5.05
C THR A 109 -13.89 -7.14 3.62
N ARG A 110 -13.94 -5.97 2.99
CA ARG A 110 -14.51 -5.78 1.64
C ARG A 110 -13.46 -5.55 0.58
N ARG A 111 -12.31 -5.03 0.96
CA ARG A 111 -11.23 -4.63 0.05
C ARG A 111 -10.03 -5.53 0.28
N ILE A 112 -9.22 -5.67 -0.75
CA ILE A 112 -8.00 -6.47 -0.71
C ILE A 112 -6.83 -5.53 -0.94
N ALA A 113 -5.77 -5.74 -0.18
CA ALA A 113 -4.49 -5.11 -0.37
C ALA A 113 -3.39 -6.16 -0.29
N THR A 114 -2.20 -5.78 -0.75
CA THR A 114 -1.03 -6.64 -0.78
C THR A 114 0.12 -5.92 -0.10
N GLY A 115 0.75 -6.58 0.87
CA GLY A 115 1.96 -6.12 1.53
C GLY A 115 3.12 -7.07 1.27
N LEU A 116 4.34 -6.53 1.15
CA LEU A 116 5.53 -7.32 0.90
C LEU A 116 6.54 -7.14 2.05
N ILE A 117 6.88 -8.23 2.71
CA ILE A 117 8.11 -8.31 3.48
C ILE A 117 9.23 -8.73 2.54
N ILE A 118 10.18 -7.85 2.32
CA ILE A 118 11.30 -8.08 1.40
C ILE A 118 12.58 -8.25 2.18
N THR A 119 13.26 -9.39 2.05
CA THR A 119 14.54 -9.66 2.72
C THR A 119 15.69 -9.79 1.71
N GLN A 120 16.91 -9.54 2.19
CA GLN A 120 18.12 -9.79 1.40
C GLN A 120 18.37 -11.29 1.23
N SER A 121 19.15 -11.66 0.20
CA SER A 121 19.51 -13.06 -0.10
C SER A 121 20.10 -13.82 1.09
N GLN A 122 20.88 -13.14 1.94
CA GLN A 122 21.68 -13.76 3.00
C GLN A 122 21.17 -13.44 4.41
N SER A 123 20.22 -12.51 4.55
CA SER A 123 19.69 -12.12 5.85
C SER A 123 18.20 -12.39 5.93
N LYS A 124 17.80 -13.23 6.87
CA LYS A 124 16.40 -13.39 7.26
C LYS A 124 15.95 -12.26 8.20
N LYS A 125 16.87 -11.69 8.99
CA LYS A 125 16.55 -10.76 10.09
C LYS A 125 16.37 -9.31 9.65
N LYS A 126 16.69 -8.98 8.40
CA LYS A 126 16.61 -7.62 7.88
C LYS A 126 15.58 -7.50 6.77
N ILE A 127 14.66 -6.56 6.93
CA ILE A 127 13.58 -6.30 5.95
C ILE A 127 13.75 -4.93 5.32
N LEU A 128 13.35 -4.80 4.05
CA LEU A 128 13.33 -3.52 3.36
C LEU A 128 12.16 -2.67 3.87
N VAL A 129 12.48 -1.45 4.28
CA VAL A 129 11.51 -0.41 4.63
C VAL A 129 11.87 0.89 3.90
N GLY A 130 10.89 1.78 3.76
CA GLY A 130 11.08 3.15 3.27
C GLY A 130 10.17 4.13 4.03
N GLU A 131 10.39 5.40 3.81
CA GLU A 131 9.57 6.50 4.35
C GLU A 131 8.48 6.85 3.35
N ASP A 132 7.23 6.87 3.80
CA ASP A 132 6.07 7.12 2.95
C ASP A 132 5.90 8.62 2.69
N VAL A 133 6.23 9.06 1.48
CA VAL A 133 6.15 10.46 1.04
C VAL A 133 4.91 10.73 0.18
N SER A 134 4.03 9.76 0.06
CA SER A 134 2.79 9.97 -0.68
C SER A 134 1.83 10.87 0.11
N LYS A 135 0.79 11.38 -0.57
CA LYS A 135 -0.20 12.26 0.07
C LYS A 135 -0.71 11.62 1.38
N PRO A 136 -0.57 12.32 2.53
CA PRO A 136 -0.96 11.76 3.82
C PRO A 136 -2.43 11.37 3.81
N ARG A 137 -2.70 10.23 4.43
CA ARG A 137 -4.04 9.70 4.67
C ARG A 137 -4.08 9.24 6.11
N ILE A 138 -4.15 10.22 7.02
CA ILE A 138 -4.15 10.00 8.48
C ILE A 138 -5.26 9.01 8.84
N GLU A 139 -6.39 9.09 8.14
CA GLU A 139 -7.56 8.23 8.27
C GLU A 139 -7.31 6.75 7.92
N LEU A 140 -6.25 6.44 7.16
CA LEU A 140 -5.81 5.07 6.86
C LEU A 140 -4.54 4.71 7.64
N GLY A 141 -4.22 5.46 8.69
CA GLY A 141 -3.00 5.28 9.47
C GLY A 141 -1.74 5.53 8.66
N LYS A 142 -1.81 6.44 7.67
CA LYS A 142 -0.74 6.79 6.74
C LYS A 142 -0.31 8.24 6.92
N PRO A 143 0.36 8.58 8.03
CA PRO A 143 0.97 9.89 8.17
C PRO A 143 2.14 10.03 7.18
N PHE A 144 2.34 11.24 6.69
CA PHE A 144 3.49 11.57 5.84
C PHE A 144 4.79 11.31 6.62
N GLY A 145 5.78 10.71 5.98
CA GLY A 145 7.07 10.35 6.58
C GLY A 145 7.03 9.10 7.47
N SER A 146 5.92 8.36 7.51
CA SER A 146 5.86 7.12 8.27
C SER A 146 6.72 6.01 7.66
N VAL A 147 7.35 5.21 8.50
CA VAL A 147 8.12 4.03 8.07
C VAL A 147 7.14 2.96 7.61
N SER A 148 7.33 2.49 6.38
CA SER A 148 6.46 1.49 5.76
C SER A 148 7.24 0.37 5.07
N ILE A 149 6.58 -0.77 4.96
CA ILE A 149 6.97 -1.82 4.01
C ILE A 149 6.24 -1.57 2.68
N PRO A 150 6.75 -2.04 1.54
CA PRO A 150 6.03 -1.92 0.26
C PRO A 150 4.63 -2.54 0.36
N MET A 151 3.59 -1.74 0.12
CA MET A 151 2.20 -2.19 0.25
C MET A 151 1.22 -1.34 -0.56
N GLY A 152 0.25 -1.97 -1.20
CA GLY A 152 -0.73 -1.28 -2.02
C GLY A 152 -2.07 -1.99 -2.09
N PHE A 153 -3.09 -1.28 -2.58
CA PHE A 153 -4.40 -1.87 -2.85
C PHE A 153 -4.34 -2.82 -4.06
N SER A 154 -5.19 -3.84 -3.99
CA SER A 154 -5.33 -4.86 -5.03
C SER A 154 -6.78 -4.97 -5.49
N ARG A 155 -7.00 -5.33 -6.76
CA ARG A 155 -8.34 -5.63 -7.27
C ARG A 155 -8.65 -7.07 -6.89
N LYS A 156 -9.92 -7.36 -6.56
CA LYS A 156 -10.36 -8.72 -6.21
C LYS A 156 -10.12 -9.75 -7.32
N ILE A 157 -10.10 -9.29 -8.56
CA ILE A 157 -9.90 -10.11 -9.75
C ILE A 157 -8.42 -10.36 -10.07
N ASP A 158 -7.49 -9.61 -9.45
CA ASP A 158 -6.07 -9.80 -9.73
C ASP A 158 -5.60 -11.15 -9.20
N THR A 159 -4.68 -11.77 -9.92
CA THR A 159 -3.90 -12.86 -9.34
C THR A 159 -2.96 -12.32 -8.26
N ARG A 160 -2.48 -13.20 -7.37
CA ARG A 160 -1.51 -12.80 -6.35
C ARG A 160 -0.19 -12.36 -6.96
N GLU A 161 0.20 -13.00 -8.06
CA GLU A 161 1.36 -12.62 -8.86
C GLU A 161 1.22 -11.20 -9.39
N GLU A 162 0.08 -10.83 -9.97
CA GLU A 162 -0.19 -9.47 -10.44
C GLU A 162 -0.19 -8.45 -9.28
N ALA A 163 -0.77 -8.83 -8.14
CA ALA A 163 -0.81 -7.98 -6.97
C ALA A 163 0.59 -7.70 -6.38
N ILE A 164 1.43 -8.73 -6.29
CA ILE A 164 2.85 -8.59 -5.90
C ILE A 164 3.61 -7.77 -6.94
N LEU A 165 3.42 -8.06 -8.23
CA LEU A 165 4.06 -7.35 -9.34
C LEU A 165 3.75 -5.86 -9.29
N ARG A 166 2.49 -5.49 -9.03
CA ARG A 166 2.08 -4.10 -8.85
C ARG A 166 2.88 -3.40 -7.75
N VAL A 167 2.99 -4.01 -6.57
CA VAL A 167 3.71 -3.40 -5.44
C VAL A 167 5.19 -3.29 -5.77
N LEU A 168 5.80 -4.32 -6.37
CA LEU A 168 7.19 -4.27 -6.81
C LEU A 168 7.43 -3.14 -7.83
N GLN A 169 6.56 -2.99 -8.83
CA GLN A 169 6.68 -1.94 -9.85
C GLN A 169 6.48 -0.54 -9.28
N GLN A 170 5.56 -0.34 -8.34
CA GLN A 170 5.19 0.99 -7.86
C GLN A 170 5.99 1.46 -6.65
N GLU A 171 6.50 0.54 -5.83
CA GLU A 171 7.05 0.87 -4.51
C GLU A 171 8.44 0.32 -4.25
N VAL A 172 9.03 -0.46 -5.17
CA VAL A 172 10.37 -1.05 -4.96
C VAL A 172 11.29 -0.81 -6.15
N PHE A 173 10.82 -1.05 -7.37
CA PHE A 173 11.63 -1.13 -8.58
C PHE A 173 11.07 -0.22 -9.69
N THR A 174 10.65 0.99 -9.35
CA THR A 174 9.97 1.91 -10.29
C THR A 174 10.82 2.23 -11.52
N GLU A 175 12.09 2.60 -11.33
CA GLU A 175 13.00 2.87 -12.46
C GLU A 175 13.30 1.60 -13.26
N PHE A 176 13.41 0.43 -12.62
CA PHE A 176 13.56 -0.83 -13.37
C PHE A 176 12.29 -1.18 -14.16
N ALA A 177 11.10 -0.85 -13.66
CA ALA A 177 9.85 -1.02 -14.39
C ALA A 177 9.76 -0.07 -15.60
N ILE A 178 10.16 1.20 -15.42
CA ILE A 178 10.28 2.19 -16.52
C ILE A 178 11.25 1.67 -17.58
N GLU A 179 12.39 1.12 -17.17
CA GLU A 179 13.43 0.60 -18.06
C GLU A 179 13.14 -0.82 -18.60
N ARG A 180 12.00 -1.44 -18.26
CA ARG A 180 11.65 -2.83 -18.61
C ARG A 180 12.69 -3.87 -18.19
N LYS A 181 13.37 -3.63 -17.06
CA LYS A 181 14.42 -4.48 -16.46
C LYS A 181 13.98 -5.06 -15.11
N LEU A 182 12.67 -5.23 -14.92
CA LEU A 182 12.14 -5.73 -13.66
C LEU A 182 12.63 -7.18 -13.42
N PRO A 183 13.10 -7.52 -12.21
CA PRO A 183 13.58 -8.85 -11.93
C PRO A 183 12.41 -9.85 -11.79
N ASP A 184 12.63 -11.07 -12.29
CA ASP A 184 11.73 -12.19 -12.03
C ASP A 184 12.03 -12.81 -10.66
N ILE A 185 11.31 -12.32 -9.65
CA ILE A 185 11.49 -12.68 -8.24
C ILE A 185 10.17 -13.10 -7.57
N ILE A 186 9.09 -13.17 -8.34
CA ILE A 186 7.76 -13.51 -7.84
C ILE A 186 7.66 -15.03 -7.82
N PRO A 187 7.41 -15.66 -6.65
CA PRO A 187 7.22 -17.10 -6.58
C PRO A 187 6.01 -17.54 -7.42
N ILE A 188 6.11 -18.72 -8.03
CA ILE A 188 4.97 -19.36 -8.71
C ILE A 188 3.91 -19.71 -7.64
N ARG A 189 2.65 -19.30 -7.85
CA ARG A 189 1.53 -19.55 -6.92
C ARG A 189 1.85 -19.09 -5.50
N PRO A 190 2.17 -17.80 -5.31
CA PRO A 190 2.62 -17.30 -4.03
C PRO A 190 1.50 -17.44 -3.00
N LYS A 191 1.87 -17.85 -1.79
CA LYS A 191 0.95 -17.96 -0.65
C LYS A 191 1.30 -16.87 0.37
N PRO A 192 0.30 -16.12 0.86
CA PRO A 192 0.56 -15.18 1.94
C PRO A 192 0.95 -15.96 3.19
N PHE A 193 1.92 -15.46 3.96
CA PHE A 193 2.22 -16.03 5.28
C PHE A 193 1.29 -15.45 6.35
N MET A 194 0.62 -14.35 6.05
CA MET A 194 -0.24 -13.61 6.96
C MET A 194 -1.36 -12.88 6.21
N PHE A 195 -2.54 -12.85 6.83
CA PHE A 195 -3.63 -11.93 6.53
C PHE A 195 -3.73 -10.93 7.68
N LEU A 196 -3.74 -9.65 7.32
CA LEU A 196 -3.87 -8.55 8.27
C LEU A 196 -5.10 -7.73 7.91
N ASP A 197 -6.08 -7.72 8.81
CA ASP A 197 -7.29 -6.94 8.63
C ASP A 197 -7.09 -5.54 9.25
N ILE A 198 -7.13 -4.51 8.40
CA ILE A 198 -7.00 -3.09 8.76
C ILE A 198 -8.26 -2.36 8.28
N ALA A 199 -9.06 -1.84 9.20
CA ALA A 199 -10.41 -1.34 8.97
C ALA A 199 -11.25 -2.34 8.13
N ASP A 200 -11.70 -1.95 6.92
CA ASP A 200 -12.44 -2.82 5.99
C ASP A 200 -11.55 -3.52 4.94
N VAL A 201 -10.22 -3.46 5.10
CA VAL A 201 -9.23 -3.96 4.15
C VAL A 201 -8.56 -5.21 4.69
N ARG A 202 -8.61 -6.31 3.93
CA ARG A 202 -7.77 -7.48 4.15
C ARG A 202 -6.47 -7.33 3.38
N VAL A 203 -5.36 -7.24 4.09
CA VAL A 203 -4.02 -7.19 3.51
C VAL A 203 -3.45 -8.60 3.47
N GLU A 204 -3.21 -9.13 2.27
CA GLU A 204 -2.43 -10.35 2.08
C GLU A 204 -0.94 -10.00 2.13
N ILE A 205 -0.20 -10.59 3.07
CA ILE A 205 1.23 -10.30 3.25
C ILE A 205 2.09 -11.46 2.76
N PHE A 206 3.01 -11.15 1.84
CA PHE A 206 3.91 -12.10 1.20
C PHE A 206 5.36 -11.85 1.62
N HIS A 207 6.16 -12.90 1.62
CA HIS A 207 7.60 -12.82 1.82
C HIS A 207 8.31 -12.98 0.48
N ILE A 208 9.11 -11.98 0.09
CA ILE A 208 9.93 -12.00 -1.12
C ILE A 208 11.41 -11.95 -0.71
N ARG A 209 12.18 -12.95 -1.12
CA ARG A 209 13.63 -12.97 -0.91
C ARG A 209 14.35 -12.48 -2.16
N LEU A 210 15.09 -11.39 -2.05
CA LEU A 210 15.84 -10.84 -3.18
C LEU A 210 17.12 -11.63 -3.44
N LEU A 211 17.50 -11.74 -4.72
CA LEU A 211 18.84 -12.17 -5.12
C LEU A 211 19.89 -11.12 -4.75
N LYS A 212 21.14 -11.55 -4.54
CA LYS A 212 22.25 -10.66 -4.13
C LYS A 212 22.39 -9.43 -5.04
N LYS A 213 22.27 -9.60 -6.36
CA LYS A 213 22.36 -8.51 -7.34
C LYS A 213 21.29 -7.42 -7.16
N PHE A 214 20.09 -7.80 -6.70
CA PHE A 214 18.96 -6.88 -6.52
C PHE A 214 18.84 -6.35 -5.09
N SER A 215 19.62 -6.88 -4.14
CA SER A 215 19.53 -6.53 -2.72
C SER A 215 20.18 -5.19 -2.34
N LYS A 216 20.87 -4.50 -3.27
CA LYS A 216 21.53 -3.21 -3.01
C LYS A 216 20.49 -2.08 -2.91
N LEU A 217 20.65 -1.19 -1.94
CA LEU A 217 19.73 -0.06 -1.71
C LEU A 217 19.58 0.85 -2.93
N GLY A 218 20.65 1.08 -3.70
CA GLY A 218 20.62 1.90 -4.92
C GLY A 218 19.79 1.32 -6.07
N ASN A 219 19.32 0.07 -5.96
CA ASN A 219 18.39 -0.50 -6.94
C ASN A 219 16.93 -0.11 -6.66
N PHE A 220 16.63 0.40 -5.46
CA PHE A 220 15.26 0.67 -5.05
C PHE A 220 14.83 2.08 -5.42
N SER A 221 13.64 2.20 -6.00
CA SER A 221 13.10 3.46 -6.48
C SER A 221 11.58 3.45 -6.42
N SER A 222 11.01 4.57 -5.98
CA SER A 222 9.58 4.78 -5.83
C SER A 222 9.27 6.27 -5.75
N TYR A 223 8.10 6.67 -6.26
CA TYR A 223 7.54 8.01 -6.02
C TYR A 223 6.71 8.08 -4.73
N LYS A 224 6.51 6.95 -4.04
CA LYS A 224 5.71 6.84 -2.82
C LYS A 224 6.55 6.53 -1.59
N LEU A 225 7.65 5.82 -1.76
CA LEU A 225 8.58 5.43 -0.70
C LEU A 225 9.98 5.98 -1.01
N THR A 226 10.60 6.65 -0.05
CA THR A 226 11.97 7.16 -0.15
C THR A 226 12.83 6.64 1.01
N GLY A 227 14.11 6.98 1.02
CA GLY A 227 14.98 6.67 2.17
C GLY A 227 15.11 5.18 2.47
N PHE A 228 15.09 4.33 1.43
CA PHE A 228 15.10 2.87 1.59
C PHE A 228 16.26 2.42 2.48
N LYS A 229 15.93 1.58 3.46
CA LYS A 229 16.90 0.98 4.38
C LYS A 229 16.48 -0.42 4.78
N TYR A 230 17.45 -1.18 5.27
CA TYR A 230 17.19 -2.48 5.87
C TYR A 230 17.04 -2.34 7.38
N LEU A 231 15.82 -2.59 7.87
CA LEU A 231 15.50 -2.60 9.29
C LEU A 231 15.77 -3.99 9.87
N ASP A 232 16.48 -4.04 11.01
CA ASP A 232 16.65 -5.29 11.77
C ASP A 232 15.41 -5.54 12.62
N ILE A 233 14.78 -6.69 12.41
CA ILE A 233 13.52 -7.05 13.08
C ILE A 233 13.74 -7.68 14.46
N GLU A 234 14.99 -8.00 14.83
CA GLU A 234 15.28 -8.57 16.16
C GLU A 234 15.46 -7.51 17.25
N ASP A 235 15.66 -6.24 16.89
CA ASP A 235 15.74 -5.13 17.86
C ASP A 235 14.35 -4.65 18.29
N THR A 236 13.63 -5.52 19.02
CA THR A 236 12.24 -5.28 19.39
C THR A 236 12.09 -4.03 20.25
N LYS A 237 12.95 -3.85 21.25
CA LYS A 237 12.90 -2.73 22.20
C LYS A 237 12.92 -1.39 21.46
N LYS A 238 13.78 -1.27 20.45
CA LYS A 238 13.84 -0.08 19.60
C LYS A 238 12.56 0.08 18.78
N MET A 239 12.08 -0.98 18.14
CA MET A 239 10.84 -0.94 17.37
C MET A 239 9.62 -0.57 18.22
N GLU A 240 9.52 -1.08 19.45
CA GLU A 240 8.47 -0.73 20.39
C GLU A 240 8.52 0.76 20.75
N LYS A 241 9.72 1.29 21.05
CA LYS A 241 9.91 2.72 21.33
C LYS A 241 9.58 3.60 20.13
N GLU A 242 9.85 3.11 18.92
CA GLU A 242 9.60 3.82 17.66
C GLU A 242 8.26 3.48 17.01
N ARG A 243 7.38 2.74 17.70
CA ARG A 243 6.14 2.18 17.12
C ARG A 243 5.29 3.25 16.42
N ARG A 244 5.21 4.44 16.99
CA ARG A 244 4.46 5.59 16.44
C ARG A 244 4.99 6.10 15.10
N LYS A 245 6.25 5.82 14.76
CA LYS A 245 6.86 6.19 13.47
C LYS A 245 6.43 5.27 12.34
N PHE A 246 5.90 4.08 12.64
CA PHE A 246 5.48 3.12 11.65
C PHE A 246 4.07 3.41 11.15
N ARG A 247 3.86 3.19 9.85
CA ARG A 247 2.52 3.16 9.27
C ARG A 247 1.70 2.05 9.92
N VAL A 248 0.40 2.26 10.09
CA VAL A 248 -0.51 1.26 10.67
C VAL A 248 -0.40 -0.07 9.93
N GLY A 249 -0.38 -1.16 10.70
CA GLY A 249 -0.27 -2.52 10.19
C GLY A 249 1.15 -2.99 9.90
N VAL A 250 2.14 -2.08 9.80
CA VAL A 250 3.54 -2.46 9.55
C VAL A 250 4.12 -3.19 10.75
N PHE A 251 3.87 -2.69 11.97
CA PHE A 251 4.37 -3.33 13.18
C PHE A 251 3.82 -4.76 13.31
N GLU A 252 2.51 -4.93 13.11
CA GLU A 252 1.85 -6.24 13.10
C GLU A 252 2.42 -7.18 12.02
N ALA A 253 2.70 -6.65 10.82
CA ALA A 253 3.33 -7.40 9.75
C ALA A 253 4.74 -7.88 10.12
N ILE A 254 5.53 -7.04 10.80
CA ILE A 254 6.88 -7.40 11.28
C ILE A 254 6.79 -8.46 12.37
N SER A 255 5.91 -8.28 13.36
CA SER A 255 5.70 -9.28 14.41
C SER A 255 5.22 -10.61 13.84
N GLY A 256 4.30 -10.59 12.88
CA GLY A 256 3.83 -11.77 12.17
C GLY A 256 4.95 -12.44 11.38
N PHE A 257 5.82 -11.66 10.74
CA PHE A 257 6.97 -12.19 10.00
C PHE A 257 7.98 -12.89 10.92
N ARG A 258 8.27 -12.34 12.10
CA ARG A 258 9.15 -13.00 13.09
C ARG A 258 8.56 -14.34 13.55
N LYS A 259 7.26 -14.37 13.84
CA LYS A 259 6.57 -15.61 14.17
C LYS A 259 6.64 -16.63 13.02
N TYR A 260 6.42 -16.17 11.79
CA TYR A 260 6.57 -16.98 10.58
C TYR A 260 7.98 -17.57 10.44
N GLN A 261 9.03 -16.78 10.69
CA GLN A 261 10.41 -17.28 10.67
C GLN A 261 10.67 -18.34 11.73
N GLY A 262 10.19 -18.14 12.96
CA GLY A 262 10.30 -19.14 14.01
C GLY A 262 9.58 -20.45 13.68
N LEU A 263 8.48 -20.40 12.93
CA LEU A 263 7.78 -21.60 12.45
C LEU A 263 8.56 -22.30 11.32
N LEU A 264 9.12 -21.53 10.38
CA LEU A 264 9.97 -22.06 9.32
C LEU A 264 11.22 -22.73 9.86
N ASP A 265 11.91 -22.10 10.81
CA ASP A 265 13.14 -22.64 11.39
C ASP A 265 12.87 -23.93 12.20
N ARG A 266 11.62 -24.16 12.62
CA ARG A 266 11.15 -25.40 13.26
C ARG A 266 10.55 -26.41 12.28
N ASN A 267 10.55 -26.13 10.96
CA ASN A 267 9.93 -26.94 9.92
C ASN A 267 8.44 -27.29 10.19
N LEU A 268 7.70 -26.37 10.81
CA LEU A 268 6.29 -26.58 11.12
C LEU A 268 5.41 -26.16 9.95
N ALA A 269 4.48 -27.01 9.54
CA ALA A 269 3.39 -26.61 8.66
C ALA A 269 2.45 -25.67 9.41
N PHE A 270 2.07 -24.57 8.78
CA PHE A 270 1.16 -23.60 9.39
C PHE A 270 0.23 -22.99 8.34
N ASN A 271 -0.99 -22.70 8.77
CA ASN A 271 -1.91 -21.88 8.00
C ASN A 271 -1.48 -20.41 8.10
N PRO A 272 -1.72 -19.58 7.07
CA PRO A 272 -1.40 -18.16 7.12
C PRO A 272 -1.94 -17.51 8.40
N LEU A 273 -1.07 -16.76 9.07
CA LEU A 273 -1.40 -16.09 10.33
C LEU A 273 -2.56 -15.12 10.12
N GLN A 274 -3.51 -15.07 11.06
CA GLN A 274 -4.64 -14.14 11.04
C GLN A 274 -4.40 -13.07 12.11
N TYR A 275 -4.34 -11.81 11.71
CA TYR A 275 -4.16 -10.67 12.62
C TYR A 275 -5.20 -9.59 12.32
N LYS A 276 -5.69 -8.96 13.38
CA LYS A 276 -6.45 -7.70 13.29
C LYS A 276 -5.54 -6.58 13.75
N SER A 277 -5.50 -5.48 13.00
CA SER A 277 -4.70 -4.33 13.41
C SER A 277 -5.25 -3.73 14.69
N SER A 278 -4.37 -3.14 15.50
CA SER A 278 -4.80 -2.41 16.70
C SER A 278 -5.78 -1.27 16.36
N LEU A 279 -5.67 -0.67 15.16
CA LEU A 279 -6.62 0.33 14.67
C LEU A 279 -8.09 -0.12 14.75
N ASN A 280 -8.37 -1.39 14.46
CA ASN A 280 -9.75 -1.90 14.44
C ASN A 280 -10.38 -1.91 15.83
N TYR A 281 -9.58 -2.15 16.88
CA TYR A 281 -10.07 -2.11 18.25
C TYR A 281 -10.43 -0.68 18.67
N PHE A 282 -9.68 0.33 18.21
CA PHE A 282 -10.02 1.74 18.46
C PHE A 282 -11.29 2.16 17.74
N LEU A 283 -11.40 1.80 16.45
CA LEU A 283 -12.60 2.09 15.66
C LEU A 283 -13.85 1.37 16.19
N ALA A 284 -13.70 0.20 16.82
CA ALA A 284 -14.81 -0.56 17.38
C ALA A 284 -15.26 -0.07 18.77
N ASN A 285 -14.34 0.46 19.58
CA ASN A 285 -14.59 0.83 20.98
C ASN A 285 -14.81 2.33 21.21
N GLU A 286 -14.81 3.17 20.17
CA GLU A 286 -14.94 4.64 20.27
C GLU A 286 -13.93 5.27 21.26
N GLN A 287 -12.76 4.65 21.43
CA GLN A 287 -11.69 5.14 22.30
C GLN A 287 -10.67 5.97 21.51
N ALA A 288 -10.04 6.93 22.18
CA ALA A 288 -9.01 7.81 21.60
C ALA A 288 -7.89 7.01 20.90
N ASN A 289 -7.43 7.54 19.76
CA ASN A 289 -6.41 6.94 18.91
C ASN A 289 -5.06 6.86 19.66
N PRO A 290 -4.44 5.68 19.85
CA PRO A 290 -3.15 5.58 20.57
C PRO A 290 -1.97 6.10 19.74
N PHE A 291 -2.23 6.44 18.47
CA PHE A 291 -1.25 6.97 17.53
C PHE A 291 -1.20 8.52 17.56
N GLU A 292 -1.96 9.16 18.47
CA GLU A 292 -1.70 10.51 18.97
C GLU A 292 -0.60 10.54 20.05
#